data_AF-A0A816ZF47-F1
#
_entry.id   AF-A0A816ZF47-F1
#
_cell.length_a   1.000
_cell.length_b   1.000
_cell.length_c   1.000
_cell.angle_alpha   90.00
_cell.angle_beta   90.00
_cell.angle_gamma   90.00
#
_symmetry.space_group_name_H-M   'P 1'
#
loop_
_entity.id
_entity.type
_entity.pdbx_description
1 polymer ?
#
loop_
_entity_poly.entity_id
_entity_poly.type
_entity_poly.pdbx_seq_one_letter_code
_entity_poly.pdbx_strand_id
1 'polypeptide(L)'
;MASTVTPILDLSTLSLYKVKTNPISSLANQNERRREVLKRQKEKREQKISQLRFSANDNESNENDKAQWPPRQHRKNTSFTCPIGMMLAEWLFSAPEDISSWFIIPCPRGQRCMVVCQSNRTQVYGKYGNLMRTMFTKLPKQTILYCIYDYRSSIYHIIDIIMWNGQDYSTQIECQCRFFMLTSLNGDSRLNENCQILFPMKIEDKIDLIEAEDGYLFYHPLGFYESGYSPLVCWLKPFMIEELLGIKLSYPVNKPNGYTTAQAYMFEEQSNRKEQQFVEKSHKRRNKKKEEKQQDEGEEDLMTVDN
;
A
#
# COMPACT_ATOMS: atom_id res chain seq x y z
N MET A 1 -24.62 -1.23 34.24
CA MET A 1 -24.28 -0.18 33.26
C MET A 1 -22.83 -0.37 32.87
N ALA A 2 -22.57 -0.98 31.71
CA ALA A 2 -21.22 -1.27 31.26
C ALA A 2 -20.67 -0.07 30.49
N SER A 3 -19.65 0.60 31.05
CA SER A 3 -18.92 1.66 30.35
C SER A 3 -18.24 1.08 29.12
N THR A 4 -18.74 1.47 27.95
CA THR A 4 -18.07 1.26 26.67
C THR A 4 -16.84 2.15 26.62
N VAL A 5 -15.67 1.57 26.94
CA VAL A 5 -14.37 2.17 26.63
C VAL A 5 -14.23 2.13 25.11
N THR A 6 -14.59 3.20 24.43
CA THR A 6 -14.20 3.42 23.03
C THR A 6 -12.68 3.48 22.98
N PRO A 7 -12.00 2.61 22.22
CA PRO A 7 -10.56 2.72 22.07
C PRO A 7 -10.27 4.06 21.40
N ILE A 8 -9.46 4.89 22.06
CA ILE A 8 -8.94 6.13 21.49
C ILE A 8 -8.05 5.72 20.33
N LEU A 9 -8.62 5.72 19.12
CA LEU A 9 -7.90 5.44 17.89
C LEU A 9 -6.96 6.62 17.66
N ASP A 10 -5.66 6.40 17.85
CA ASP A 10 -4.65 7.41 17.56
C ASP A 10 -4.67 7.74 16.06
N LEU A 11 -5.29 8.88 15.74
CA LEU A 11 -5.47 9.38 14.39
C LEU A 11 -4.14 9.71 13.69
N SER A 12 -3.03 9.83 14.43
CA SER A 12 -1.69 10.01 13.85
C SER A 12 -1.25 8.80 13.02
N THR A 13 -1.73 7.61 13.38
CA THR A 13 -1.44 6.34 12.71
C THR A 13 -2.16 6.17 11.37
N LEU A 14 -3.18 7.00 11.10
CA LEU A 14 -4.00 6.98 9.87
C LEU A 14 -3.35 7.67 8.68
N SER A 15 -2.20 8.31 8.88
CA SER A 15 -1.46 8.87 7.75
C SER A 15 -0.86 7.76 6.89
N LEU A 16 -1.50 7.56 5.73
CA LEU A 16 -1.35 6.40 4.84
C LEU A 16 0.10 6.17 4.32
N TYR A 17 0.96 7.19 4.30
CA TYR A 17 2.28 7.16 3.63
C TYR A 17 3.45 7.36 4.60
N LYS A 18 3.71 6.32 5.40
CA LYS A 18 4.87 6.22 6.32
C LYS A 18 6.22 6.04 5.59
N VAL A 19 6.78 7.10 5.01
CA VAL A 19 7.98 7.05 4.17
C VAL A 19 9.20 6.46 4.90
N LYS A 20 9.77 5.41 4.31
CA LYS A 20 11.18 5.02 4.42
C LYS A 20 11.79 5.15 3.02
N THR A 21 11.93 6.36 2.50
CA THR A 21 12.71 6.64 1.28
C THR A 21 13.69 7.76 1.54
N ASN A 22 14.76 7.71 0.75
CA ASN A 22 15.77 8.76 0.64
C ASN A 22 15.09 10.13 0.53
N PRO A 23 15.68 11.17 1.15
CA PRO A 23 15.10 12.51 1.12
C PRO A 23 14.86 12.91 -0.33
N ILE A 24 13.61 13.22 -0.65
CA ILE A 24 13.23 13.81 -1.93
C ILE A 24 14.00 15.14 -2.02
N SER A 25 15.09 15.19 -2.79
CA SER A 25 15.94 16.38 -2.87
C SER A 25 15.55 17.32 -4.00
N SER A 26 14.87 16.84 -5.06
CA SER A 26 14.40 17.66 -6.18
C SER A 26 13.40 16.93 -7.11
N LEU A 27 12.69 17.70 -7.95
CA LEU A 27 11.85 17.23 -9.06
C LEU A 27 12.63 16.37 -10.07
N ALA A 28 13.82 16.83 -10.47
CA ALA A 28 14.67 16.15 -11.44
C ALA A 28 14.99 14.71 -10.99
N ASN A 29 15.27 14.54 -9.70
CA ASN A 29 15.53 13.24 -9.09
C ASN A 29 14.28 12.33 -9.13
N GLN A 30 13.07 12.86 -8.89
CA GLN A 30 11.85 12.02 -8.95
C GLN A 30 11.56 11.54 -10.37
N ASN A 31 11.65 12.41 -11.38
CA ASN A 31 11.43 12.03 -12.79
C ASN A 31 12.49 11.08 -13.33
N GLU A 32 13.75 11.26 -12.96
CA GLU A 32 14.83 10.34 -13.30
C GLU A 32 14.55 8.94 -12.72
N ARG A 33 14.23 8.85 -11.42
CA ARG A 33 13.85 7.57 -10.81
C ARG A 33 12.61 6.94 -11.43
N ARG A 34 11.61 7.71 -11.86
CA ARG A 34 10.45 7.17 -12.61
C ARG A 34 10.90 6.49 -13.89
N ARG A 35 11.74 7.17 -14.70
CA ARG A 35 12.28 6.62 -15.95
C ARG A 35 13.11 5.36 -15.71
N GLU A 36 13.98 5.37 -14.70
CA GLU A 36 14.79 4.22 -14.32
C GLU A 36 13.93 3.02 -13.88
N VAL A 37 12.93 3.26 -13.04
CA VAL A 37 12.02 2.20 -12.56
C VAL A 37 11.23 1.61 -13.71
N LEU A 38 10.68 2.43 -14.61
CA LEU A 38 9.96 1.94 -15.80
C LEU A 38 10.86 1.14 -16.74
N LYS A 39 12.07 1.65 -17.01
CA LYS A 39 13.06 0.94 -17.83
C LYS A 39 13.40 -0.42 -17.22
N ARG A 40 13.71 -0.46 -15.94
CA ARG A 40 14.01 -1.69 -15.21
C ARG A 40 12.82 -2.67 -15.23
N GLN A 41 11.60 -2.18 -15.04
CA GLN A 41 10.38 -3.01 -15.08
C GLN A 41 10.20 -3.64 -16.47
N LYS A 42 10.37 -2.85 -17.53
CA LYS A 42 10.29 -3.31 -18.92
C LYS A 42 11.37 -4.35 -19.24
N GLU A 43 12.63 -4.07 -18.92
CA GLU A 43 13.75 -5.00 -19.14
C GLU A 43 13.54 -6.32 -18.40
N LYS A 44 13.07 -6.28 -17.14
CA LYS A 44 12.74 -7.48 -16.36
C LYS A 44 11.64 -8.31 -17.02
N ARG A 45 10.65 -7.66 -17.65
CA ARG A 45 9.60 -8.34 -18.42
C ARG A 45 10.16 -9.00 -19.67
N GLU A 46 10.95 -8.28 -20.45
CA GLU A 46 11.57 -8.78 -21.67
C GLU A 46 12.51 -9.95 -21.39
N GLN A 47 13.32 -9.89 -20.32
CA GLN A 47 14.18 -10.98 -19.88
C GLN A 47 13.38 -12.24 -19.53
N LYS A 48 12.27 -12.11 -18.79
CA LYS A 48 11.43 -13.27 -18.44
C LYS A 48 10.77 -13.88 -19.67
N ILE A 49 10.26 -13.06 -20.58
CA ILE A 49 9.69 -13.53 -21.85
C ILE A 49 10.75 -14.24 -22.68
N SER A 50 11.96 -13.68 -22.76
CA SER A 50 13.09 -14.28 -23.45
C SER A 50 13.45 -15.66 -22.86
N GLN A 51 13.60 -15.75 -21.54
CA GLN A 51 13.84 -17.02 -20.83
C GLN A 51 12.76 -18.07 -21.16
N LEU A 52 11.48 -17.70 -21.10
CA LEU A 52 10.38 -18.60 -21.41
C LEU A 52 10.39 -19.07 -22.87
N ARG A 53 10.80 -18.22 -23.82
CA ARG A 53 10.93 -18.61 -25.23
C ARG A 53 12.07 -19.61 -25.45
N PHE A 54 13.21 -19.42 -24.78
CA PHE A 54 14.32 -20.37 -24.85
C PHE A 54 13.95 -21.70 -24.18
N SER A 55 13.34 -21.68 -23.00
CA SER A 55 12.89 -22.89 -22.32
C SER A 55 11.79 -23.66 -23.07
N ALA A 56 10.94 -22.97 -23.83
CA ALA A 56 9.93 -23.62 -24.68
C ALA A 56 10.52 -24.28 -25.93
N ASN A 57 11.66 -23.79 -26.43
CA ASN A 57 12.35 -24.39 -27.58
C ASN A 57 13.19 -25.63 -27.21
N ASP A 58 13.53 -25.81 -25.93
CA ASP A 58 14.40 -26.90 -25.45
C ASP A 58 13.64 -28.12 -24.89
N ASN A 59 12.30 -28.09 -24.80
CA ASN A 59 11.51 -29.18 -24.22
C ASN A 59 10.44 -29.76 -25.18
N GLU A 60 10.81 -30.81 -25.90
CA GLU A 60 9.94 -32.00 -25.95
C GLU A 60 9.84 -32.57 -24.51
N SER A 61 8.62 -32.90 -24.07
CA SER A 61 8.28 -33.62 -22.82
C SER A 61 8.41 -32.89 -21.47
N ASN A 62 7.31 -32.28 -21.02
CA ASN A 62 6.59 -32.68 -19.78
C ASN A 62 5.47 -31.68 -19.47
N GLU A 63 4.23 -32.08 -19.75
CA GLU A 63 3.02 -31.38 -19.29
C GLU A 63 2.87 -31.51 -17.76
N ASN A 64 3.37 -30.53 -17.00
CA ASN A 64 2.86 -30.31 -15.65
C ASN A 64 3.05 -28.89 -15.09
N ASP A 65 3.09 -27.87 -15.95
CA ASP A 65 3.18 -26.47 -15.52
C ASP A 65 1.81 -25.90 -15.13
N LYS A 66 1.29 -26.35 -13.99
CA LYS A 66 0.29 -25.56 -13.25
C LYS A 66 1.00 -24.33 -12.68
N ALA A 67 0.50 -23.15 -13.01
CA ALA A 67 0.98 -21.84 -12.56
C ALA A 67 1.51 -21.89 -11.11
N GLN A 68 2.83 -21.86 -10.99
CA GLN A 68 3.51 -22.02 -9.71
C GLN A 68 3.32 -20.73 -8.90
N TRP A 69 2.54 -20.86 -7.82
CA TRP A 69 2.47 -19.90 -6.72
C TRP A 69 3.89 -19.42 -6.36
N PRO A 70 4.09 -18.15 -5.93
CA PRO A 70 5.42 -17.60 -5.77
C PRO A 70 6.31 -18.53 -4.92
N PRO A 71 7.60 -18.69 -5.28
CA PRO A 71 8.45 -19.72 -4.71
C PRO A 71 8.47 -19.57 -3.20
N ARG A 72 8.10 -20.65 -2.50
CA ARG A 72 8.29 -20.79 -1.06
C ARG A 72 9.78 -20.62 -0.80
N GLN A 73 10.21 -19.42 -0.43
CA GLN A 73 11.42 -19.29 0.36
C GLN A 73 11.15 -20.15 1.60
N HIS A 74 11.94 -21.21 1.80
CA HIS A 74 11.95 -21.99 3.02
C HIS A 74 12.28 -21.07 4.20
N ARG A 75 11.27 -20.37 4.71
CA ARG A 75 11.29 -19.63 5.96
C ARG A 75 10.39 -20.39 6.91
N LYS A 76 10.99 -20.78 8.03
CA LYS A 76 10.35 -21.47 9.15
C LYS A 76 8.95 -20.86 9.41
N ASN A 77 7.96 -21.74 9.59
CA ASN A 77 6.56 -21.43 9.90
C ASN A 77 6.38 -20.16 10.75
N THR A 78 5.90 -19.09 10.14
CA THR A 78 5.19 -18.00 10.83
C THR A 78 3.97 -17.63 9.97
N SER A 79 2.88 -18.36 10.17
CA SER A 79 1.60 -18.28 9.43
C SER A 79 0.84 -16.94 9.57
N PHE A 80 1.51 -15.87 10.03
CA PHE A 80 0.95 -14.57 10.35
C PHE A 80 1.49 -13.43 9.48
N THR A 81 2.37 -13.73 8.52
CA THR A 81 2.99 -12.73 7.65
C THR A 81 2.30 -12.67 6.28
N CYS A 82 2.06 -11.45 5.80
CA CYS A 82 1.41 -11.22 4.50
C CYS A 82 2.25 -11.82 3.35
N PRO A 83 1.64 -12.54 2.38
CA PRO A 83 2.39 -13.19 1.30
C PRO A 83 3.06 -12.20 0.33
N ILE A 84 2.61 -10.94 0.30
CA ILE A 84 3.13 -9.89 -0.56
C ILE A 84 3.10 -8.55 0.18
N GLY A 85 4.12 -7.72 0.00
CA GLY A 85 4.15 -6.39 0.60
C GLY A 85 3.32 -5.37 -0.17
N MET A 86 2.98 -4.26 0.50
CA MET A 86 2.21 -3.17 -0.11
C MET A 86 3.08 -2.30 -1.01
N MET A 87 2.56 -1.91 -2.17
CA MET A 87 3.09 -0.79 -2.94
C MET A 87 2.68 0.52 -2.26
N LEU A 88 3.66 1.38 -1.99
CA LEU A 88 3.52 2.60 -1.21
C LEU A 88 3.85 3.80 -2.09
N ALA A 89 3.02 4.84 -2.00
CA ALA A 89 3.25 6.05 -2.77
C ALA A 89 4.28 6.95 -2.10
N GLU A 90 5.00 7.68 -2.92
CA GLU A 90 5.77 8.84 -2.48
C GLU A 90 4.90 10.10 -2.50
N TRP A 91 5.36 11.20 -1.93
CA TRP A 91 4.74 12.49 -2.19
C TRP A 91 4.94 12.87 -3.66
N LEU A 92 3.90 13.43 -4.31
CA LEU A 92 4.07 14.06 -5.61
C LEU A 92 4.74 15.42 -5.40
N PHE A 93 6.08 15.46 -5.40
CA PHE A 93 6.81 16.70 -5.09
C PHE A 93 6.54 17.81 -6.11
N SER A 94 6.29 17.40 -7.35
CA SER A 94 6.01 18.24 -8.50
C SER A 94 5.42 17.39 -9.62
N ALA A 95 4.52 17.98 -10.40
CA ALA A 95 3.84 17.30 -11.48
C ALA A 95 4.83 16.91 -12.60
N PRO A 96 4.81 15.66 -13.08
CA PRO A 96 5.48 15.31 -14.33
C PRO A 96 4.72 15.90 -15.53
N GLU A 97 5.39 16.03 -16.67
CA GLU A 97 4.82 16.61 -17.90
C GLU A 97 3.63 15.79 -18.42
N ASP A 98 3.68 14.46 -18.25
CA ASP A 98 2.68 13.50 -18.71
C ASP A 98 1.60 13.20 -17.66
N ILE A 99 1.47 14.01 -16.60
CA ILE A 99 0.55 13.78 -15.48
C ILE A 99 -0.90 13.60 -15.93
N SER A 100 -1.32 14.21 -17.04
CA SER A 100 -2.67 14.07 -17.61
C SER A 100 -3.03 12.63 -17.94
N SER A 101 -2.05 11.83 -18.35
CA SER A 101 -2.21 10.40 -18.69
C SER A 101 -2.27 9.47 -17.48
N TRP A 102 -1.97 9.99 -16.28
CA TRP A 102 -1.96 9.21 -15.06
C TRP A 102 -3.37 9.02 -14.52
N PHE A 103 -3.53 7.96 -13.71
CA PHE A 103 -4.75 7.71 -12.99
C PHE A 103 -4.74 8.43 -11.63
N ILE A 104 -5.88 8.99 -11.26
CA ILE A 104 -6.16 9.57 -9.96
C ILE A 104 -7.24 8.76 -9.22
N ILE A 105 -7.04 8.52 -7.93
CA ILE A 105 -8.00 7.85 -7.05
C ILE A 105 -8.26 8.72 -5.81
N PRO A 106 -9.49 9.24 -5.60
CA PRO A 106 -9.86 9.93 -4.37
C PRO A 106 -9.93 8.93 -3.22
N CYS A 107 -9.17 9.14 -2.16
CA CYS A 107 -9.08 8.21 -1.04
C CYS A 107 -9.89 8.70 0.17
N PRO A 108 -10.76 7.85 0.74
CA PRO A 108 -11.44 8.13 2.00
C PRO A 108 -10.46 8.05 3.16
N ARG A 109 -10.86 8.54 4.33
CA ARG A 109 -10.09 8.33 5.55
C ARG A 109 -10.17 6.86 5.98
N GLY A 110 -9.02 6.22 6.21
CA GLY A 110 -9.00 4.83 6.63
C GLY A 110 -7.60 4.28 6.89
N GLN A 111 -7.50 2.95 7.00
CA GLN A 111 -6.22 2.24 7.15
C GLN A 111 -5.96 1.31 5.97
N ARG A 112 -4.77 1.44 5.37
CA ARG A 112 -4.32 0.52 4.32
C ARG A 112 -4.21 -0.91 4.83
N CYS A 113 -4.78 -1.83 4.06
CA CYS A 113 -4.73 -3.25 4.35
C CYS A 113 -4.70 -4.09 3.07
N MET A 114 -4.09 -5.28 3.17
CA MET A 114 -4.18 -6.32 2.16
C MET A 114 -5.25 -7.30 2.58
N VAL A 115 -6.26 -7.51 1.74
CA VAL A 115 -7.29 -8.53 1.95
C VAL A 115 -6.87 -9.76 1.14
N VAL A 116 -6.56 -10.84 1.84
CA VAL A 116 -6.01 -12.08 1.27
C VAL A 116 -6.98 -13.23 1.52
N CYS A 117 -7.63 -13.73 0.47
CA CYS A 117 -8.46 -14.92 0.54
C CYS A 117 -7.68 -16.15 0.08
N GLN A 118 -7.44 -17.07 1.02
CA GLN A 118 -6.88 -18.38 0.74
C GLN A 118 -7.90 -19.44 1.13
N SER A 119 -8.33 -20.25 0.14
CA SER A 119 -9.38 -21.24 0.34
C SER A 119 -10.65 -20.58 0.93
N ASN A 120 -11.09 -20.98 2.12
CA ASN A 120 -12.34 -20.50 2.73
C ASN A 120 -12.10 -19.47 3.84
N ARG A 121 -10.89 -18.90 3.94
CA ARG A 121 -10.51 -17.94 4.97
C ARG A 121 -9.95 -16.68 4.35
N THR A 122 -10.43 -15.53 4.81
CA THR A 122 -9.94 -14.22 4.39
C THR A 122 -9.19 -13.56 5.54
N GLN A 123 -7.95 -13.19 5.31
CA GLN A 123 -7.08 -12.55 6.28
C GLN A 123 -6.77 -11.12 5.83
N VAL A 124 -6.84 -10.19 6.77
CA VAL A 124 -6.58 -8.78 6.54
C VAL A 124 -5.26 -8.42 7.19
N TYR A 125 -4.31 -7.93 6.39
CA TYR A 125 -2.97 -7.57 6.86
C TYR A 125 -2.76 -6.07 6.79
N GLY A 126 -2.12 -5.50 7.81
CA GLY A 126 -1.74 -4.10 7.82
C GLY A 126 -0.50 -3.82 6.97
N LYS A 127 -0.11 -2.55 6.90
CA LYS A 127 1.05 -2.07 6.13
C LYS A 127 2.36 -2.80 6.40
N TYR A 128 2.57 -3.27 7.63
CA TYR A 128 3.80 -3.95 8.03
C TYR A 128 3.71 -5.48 7.90
N GLY A 129 2.65 -5.98 7.25
CA GLY A 129 2.41 -7.41 7.07
C GLY A 129 1.88 -8.11 8.33
N ASN A 130 1.54 -7.36 9.39
CA ASN A 130 0.92 -7.90 10.59
C ASN A 130 -0.54 -8.27 10.30
N LEU A 131 -0.96 -9.47 10.73
CA LEU A 131 -2.35 -9.88 10.68
C LEU A 131 -3.19 -8.97 11.59
N MET A 132 -4.19 -8.31 11.02
CA MET A 132 -5.13 -7.46 11.75
C MET A 132 -6.39 -8.23 12.14
N ARG A 133 -6.95 -9.01 11.20
CA ARG A 133 -8.21 -9.72 11.38
C ARG A 133 -8.30 -10.92 10.44
N THR A 134 -9.06 -11.93 10.85
CA THR A 134 -9.55 -13.01 9.99
C THR A 134 -11.06 -12.90 9.88
N MET A 135 -11.60 -13.08 8.68
CA MET A 135 -13.03 -12.98 8.37
C MET A 135 -13.42 -14.00 7.28
N PHE A 136 -14.72 -14.21 7.14
CA PHE A 136 -15.29 -15.01 6.05
C PHE A 136 -15.84 -14.08 4.97
N THR A 137 -15.58 -14.41 3.71
CA THR A 137 -16.05 -13.62 2.56
C THR A 137 -16.51 -14.54 1.43
N LYS A 138 -17.23 -13.96 0.46
CA LYS A 138 -17.57 -14.63 -0.81
C LYS A 138 -16.46 -14.48 -1.86
N LEU A 139 -15.30 -13.89 -1.50
CA LEU A 139 -14.20 -13.69 -2.43
C LEU A 139 -13.74 -15.05 -2.99
N PRO A 140 -13.40 -15.12 -4.28
CA PRO A 140 -12.83 -16.33 -4.85
C PRO A 140 -11.59 -16.78 -4.07
N LYS A 141 -11.34 -18.09 -4.08
CA LYS A 141 -10.08 -18.64 -3.57
C LYS A 141 -8.92 -18.00 -4.31
N GLN A 142 -7.79 -17.78 -3.62
CA GLN A 142 -6.60 -17.15 -4.19
C GLN A 142 -6.93 -15.74 -4.73
N THR A 143 -7.38 -14.88 -3.83
CA THR A 143 -7.65 -13.47 -4.11
C THR A 143 -6.79 -12.61 -3.20
N ILE A 144 -6.17 -11.57 -3.77
CA ILE A 144 -5.39 -10.57 -3.04
C ILE A 144 -5.85 -9.20 -3.55
N LEU A 145 -6.44 -8.41 -2.65
CA LEU A 145 -6.88 -7.06 -2.91
C LEU A 145 -6.10 -6.08 -2.04
N TYR A 146 -5.74 -4.94 -2.61
CA TYR A 146 -5.19 -3.83 -1.86
C TYR A 146 -6.33 -2.84 -1.55
N CYS A 147 -6.56 -2.60 -0.27
CA CYS A 147 -7.70 -1.82 0.19
C CYS A 147 -7.29 -0.71 1.17
N ILE A 148 -8.18 0.26 1.31
CA ILE A 148 -8.27 1.19 2.44
C ILE A 148 -9.52 0.79 3.24
N TYR A 149 -9.34 0.40 4.49
CA TYR A 149 -10.46 0.08 5.38
C TYR A 149 -10.94 1.36 6.08
N ASP A 150 -12.17 1.78 5.83
CA ASP A 150 -12.82 2.87 6.57
C ASP A 150 -13.50 2.30 7.82
N TYR A 151 -13.02 2.73 8.99
CA TYR A 151 -13.52 2.29 10.28
C TYR A 151 -14.94 2.77 10.59
N ARG A 152 -15.39 3.89 9.99
CA ARG A 152 -16.72 4.46 10.25
C ARG A 152 -17.81 3.67 9.53
N SER A 153 -17.58 3.38 8.25
CA SER A 153 -18.51 2.64 7.41
C SER A 153 -18.31 1.12 7.46
N SER A 154 -17.17 0.65 8.01
CA SER A 154 -16.75 -0.76 7.95
C SER A 154 -16.63 -1.30 6.52
N ILE A 155 -16.27 -0.43 5.57
CA ILE A 155 -16.10 -0.76 4.15
C ILE A 155 -14.61 -0.89 3.82
N TYR A 156 -14.28 -1.92 3.05
CA TYR A 156 -13.01 -2.13 2.39
C TYR A 156 -13.04 -1.47 1.01
N HIS A 157 -12.48 -0.28 0.90
CA HIS A 157 -12.33 0.44 -0.36
C HIS A 157 -11.15 -0.13 -1.15
N ILE A 158 -11.43 -0.90 -2.19
CA ILE A 158 -10.44 -1.56 -3.04
C ILE A 158 -9.80 -0.51 -3.95
N ILE A 159 -8.48 -0.35 -3.81
CA ILE A 159 -7.67 0.57 -4.62
C ILE A 159 -6.86 -0.16 -5.69
N ASP A 160 -6.64 -1.46 -5.51
CA ASP A 160 -5.86 -2.23 -6.48
C ASP A 160 -6.16 -3.73 -6.42
N ILE A 161 -5.96 -4.40 -7.56
CA ILE A 161 -6.10 -5.84 -7.72
C ILE A 161 -4.73 -6.47 -7.96
N ILE A 162 -4.40 -7.45 -7.14
CA ILE A 162 -3.09 -8.13 -7.15
C ILE A 162 -3.29 -9.57 -7.61
N MET A 163 -4.35 -10.22 -7.12
CA MET A 163 -4.71 -11.56 -7.56
C MET A 163 -6.22 -11.73 -7.47
N TRP A 164 -6.82 -12.42 -8.43
CA TRP A 164 -8.25 -12.73 -8.40
C TRP A 164 -8.52 -14.11 -8.98
N ASN A 165 -9.15 -14.97 -8.17
CA ASN A 165 -9.49 -16.34 -8.56
C ASN A 165 -8.29 -17.13 -9.13
N GLY A 166 -7.12 -16.99 -8.50
CA GLY A 166 -5.89 -17.66 -8.90
C GLY A 166 -5.10 -16.97 -10.03
N GLN A 167 -5.67 -15.94 -10.67
CA GLN A 167 -4.96 -15.15 -11.68
C GLN A 167 -4.12 -14.07 -11.01
N ASP A 168 -2.80 -14.09 -11.23
CA ASP A 168 -1.87 -13.09 -10.71
C ASP A 168 -1.81 -11.87 -11.64
N TYR A 169 -2.19 -10.71 -11.10
CA TYR A 169 -2.10 -9.42 -11.77
C TYR A 169 -0.91 -8.58 -11.29
N SER A 170 -0.16 -9.04 -10.28
CA SER A 170 0.97 -8.27 -9.74
C SER A 170 2.23 -8.37 -10.59
N THR A 171 2.46 -9.53 -11.20
CA THR A 171 3.69 -9.80 -11.92
C THR A 171 3.61 -9.29 -13.36
N GLN A 172 4.38 -8.25 -13.68
CA GLN A 172 4.62 -7.78 -15.06
C GLN A 172 3.36 -7.32 -15.82
N ILE A 173 2.29 -6.97 -15.09
CA ILE A 173 1.10 -6.35 -15.64
C ILE A 173 1.11 -4.86 -15.29
N GLU A 174 0.91 -4.04 -16.30
CA GLU A 174 0.83 -2.59 -16.21
C GLU A 174 -0.38 -2.15 -15.39
N CYS A 175 -0.23 -1.05 -14.65
CA CYS A 175 -1.28 -0.50 -13.79
C CYS A 175 -2.60 -0.29 -14.53
N GLN A 176 -2.56 0.20 -15.77
CA GLN A 176 -3.76 0.39 -16.59
C GLN A 176 -4.55 -0.91 -16.81
N CYS A 177 -3.86 -2.03 -17.04
CA CYS A 177 -4.49 -3.34 -17.22
C CYS A 177 -5.06 -3.85 -15.90
N ARG A 178 -4.37 -3.62 -14.78
CA ARG A 178 -4.88 -3.98 -13.43
C ARG A 178 -6.14 -3.17 -13.11
N PHE A 179 -6.17 -1.89 -13.45
CA PHE A 179 -7.34 -1.03 -13.27
C PHE A 179 -8.51 -1.40 -14.19
N PHE A 180 -8.24 -1.75 -15.44
CA PHE A 180 -9.26 -2.32 -16.32
C PHE A 180 -9.86 -3.60 -15.70
N MET A 181 -9.02 -4.50 -15.20
CA MET A 181 -9.50 -5.71 -14.54
C MET A 181 -10.28 -5.41 -13.26
N LEU A 182 -9.79 -4.52 -12.41
CA LEU A 182 -10.49 -4.10 -11.18
C LEU A 182 -11.86 -3.52 -11.49
N THR A 183 -11.96 -2.63 -12.47
CA THR A 183 -13.23 -1.98 -12.86
C THR A 183 -14.23 -2.97 -13.45
N SER A 184 -13.77 -4.03 -14.15
CA SER A 184 -14.65 -5.11 -14.62
C SER A 184 -15.27 -5.96 -13.51
N LEU A 185 -14.76 -5.87 -12.28
CA LEU A 185 -15.37 -6.53 -11.11
C LEU A 185 -16.53 -5.71 -10.50
N ASN A 186 -16.85 -4.54 -11.05
CA ASN A 186 -17.97 -3.76 -10.56
C ASN A 186 -19.28 -4.54 -10.70
N GLY A 187 -20.03 -4.69 -9.60
CA GLY A 187 -21.25 -5.49 -9.54
C GLY A 187 -21.04 -7.00 -9.43
N ASP A 188 -19.79 -7.48 -9.29
CA ASP A 188 -19.53 -8.91 -9.05
C ASP A 188 -20.05 -9.33 -7.67
N SER A 189 -21.01 -10.27 -7.67
CA SER A 189 -21.63 -10.84 -6.46
C SER A 189 -20.67 -11.44 -5.42
N ARG A 190 -19.43 -11.73 -5.83
CA ARG A 190 -18.36 -12.28 -4.97
C ARG A 190 -17.65 -11.19 -4.17
N LEU A 191 -17.75 -9.94 -4.61
CA LEU A 191 -17.43 -8.80 -3.76
C LEU A 191 -18.59 -8.64 -2.77
N ASN A 192 -18.31 -8.85 -1.49
CA ASN A 192 -19.27 -8.66 -0.42
C ASN A 192 -19.76 -7.20 -0.38
N GLU A 193 -20.90 -6.96 0.28
CA GLU A 193 -21.45 -5.61 0.54
C GLU A 193 -20.48 -4.68 1.27
N ASN A 194 -19.51 -5.24 2.01
CA ASN A 194 -18.48 -4.48 2.70
C ASN A 194 -17.22 -4.24 1.85
N CYS A 195 -17.24 -4.51 0.56
CA CYS A 195 -16.15 -4.21 -0.37
C CYS A 195 -16.65 -3.24 -1.45
N GLN A 196 -15.97 -2.12 -1.62
CA GLN A 196 -16.31 -1.11 -2.63
C GLN A 196 -15.09 -0.78 -3.49
N ILE A 197 -15.22 -0.80 -4.80
CA ILE A 197 -14.13 -0.39 -5.70
C ILE A 197 -14.04 1.14 -5.71
N LEU A 198 -12.84 1.68 -5.49
CA LEU A 198 -12.54 3.07 -5.82
C LEU A 198 -12.12 3.13 -7.27
N PHE A 199 -12.96 3.76 -8.10
CA PHE A 199 -12.73 3.81 -9.54
C PHE A 199 -11.52 4.70 -9.86
N PRO A 200 -10.47 4.15 -10.49
CA PRO A 200 -9.38 4.96 -11.01
C PRO A 200 -9.88 5.74 -12.23
N MET A 201 -9.52 7.02 -12.26
CA MET A 201 -9.96 7.96 -13.31
C MET A 201 -8.72 8.54 -13.95
N LYS A 202 -8.66 8.70 -15.26
CA LYS A 202 -7.56 9.47 -15.83
C LYS A 202 -7.76 10.95 -15.52
N ILE A 203 -6.64 11.66 -15.39
CA ILE A 203 -6.66 13.10 -15.07
C ILE A 203 -7.19 13.92 -16.25
N GLU A 204 -6.82 13.54 -17.48
CA GLU A 204 -7.32 14.18 -18.72
C GLU A 204 -8.85 14.13 -18.86
N ASP A 205 -9.50 13.10 -18.31
CA ASP A 205 -10.94 12.87 -18.48
C ASP A 205 -11.81 13.72 -17.54
N LYS A 206 -11.23 14.50 -16.60
CA LYS A 206 -12.00 15.10 -15.50
C LYS A 206 -11.77 16.60 -15.28
N ILE A 207 -12.88 17.33 -15.43
CA ILE A 207 -13.03 18.75 -15.08
C ILE A 207 -13.37 18.91 -13.58
N ASP A 208 -14.05 17.92 -12.97
CA ASP A 208 -14.43 17.92 -11.55
C ASP A 208 -13.94 16.66 -10.82
N LEU A 209 -12.98 16.84 -9.90
CA LEU A 209 -12.51 15.77 -9.05
C LEU A 209 -13.52 15.47 -7.94
N ILE A 210 -13.80 14.18 -7.73
CA ILE A 210 -14.60 13.70 -6.59
C ILE A 210 -13.86 14.07 -5.30
N GLU A 211 -14.62 14.49 -4.30
CA GLU A 211 -14.08 14.84 -2.98
C GLU A 211 -13.32 13.67 -2.35
N ALA A 212 -12.08 13.94 -1.97
CA ALA A 212 -11.25 13.01 -1.21
C ALA A 212 -11.09 13.51 0.22
N GLU A 213 -11.60 12.75 1.20
CA GLU A 213 -11.51 13.10 2.62
C GLU A 213 -10.06 13.09 3.14
N ASP A 214 -9.22 12.16 2.67
CA ASP A 214 -7.83 12.04 3.11
C ASP A 214 -6.85 12.61 2.08
N GLY A 215 -7.05 12.29 0.80
CA GLY A 215 -6.23 12.79 -0.31
C GLY A 215 -6.29 11.91 -1.56
N TYR A 216 -5.40 12.20 -2.50
CA TYR A 216 -5.43 11.63 -3.84
C TYR A 216 -4.22 10.76 -4.12
N LEU A 217 -4.48 9.56 -4.61
CA LEU A 217 -3.48 8.66 -5.17
C LEU A 217 -3.30 8.91 -6.65
N PHE A 218 -2.05 8.90 -7.12
CA PHE A 218 -1.68 9.06 -8.51
C PHE A 218 -0.91 7.82 -8.96
N TYR A 219 -1.31 7.20 -10.07
CA TYR A 219 -0.66 6.00 -10.59
C TYR A 219 -0.22 6.21 -12.04
N HIS A 220 1.06 5.94 -12.31
CA HIS A 220 1.57 5.90 -13.66
C HIS A 220 0.98 4.68 -14.41
N PRO A 221 0.40 4.85 -15.61
CA PRO A 221 -0.36 3.80 -16.30
C PRO A 221 0.47 2.54 -16.61
N LEU A 222 1.75 2.72 -16.96
CA LEU A 222 2.68 1.62 -17.28
C LEU A 222 3.35 0.97 -16.06
N GLY A 223 3.13 1.47 -14.84
CA GLY A 223 3.83 0.96 -13.66
C GLY A 223 3.37 -0.43 -13.25
N PHE A 224 4.29 -1.34 -12.98
CA PHE A 224 3.97 -2.65 -12.40
C PHE A 224 3.78 -2.54 -10.88
N TYR A 225 3.02 -3.48 -10.31
CA TYR A 225 2.92 -3.60 -8.87
C TYR A 225 4.24 -4.12 -8.28
N GLU A 226 4.89 -3.32 -7.44
CA GLU A 226 6.08 -3.73 -6.70
C GLU A 226 5.96 -3.31 -5.22
N SER A 227 6.25 -4.25 -4.32
CA SER A 227 6.21 -3.98 -2.88
C SER A 227 7.26 -2.93 -2.50
N GLY A 228 6.88 -2.01 -1.63
CA GLY A 228 7.73 -0.92 -1.16
C GLY A 228 7.34 0.41 -1.78
N TYR A 229 8.18 1.40 -1.56
CA TYR A 229 7.97 2.74 -2.12
C TYR A 229 8.28 2.76 -3.60
N SER A 230 7.40 3.38 -4.38
CA SER A 230 7.57 3.54 -5.82
C SER A 230 7.32 5.00 -6.23
N PRO A 231 8.19 5.61 -7.06
CA PRO A 231 7.95 6.94 -7.61
C PRO A 231 6.86 6.94 -8.71
N LEU A 232 6.39 5.75 -9.11
CA LEU A 232 5.28 5.55 -10.06
C LEU A 232 3.91 5.58 -9.39
N VAL A 233 3.88 5.65 -8.06
CA VAL A 233 2.67 5.93 -7.30
C VAL A 233 2.93 7.14 -6.43
N CYS A 234 2.11 8.17 -6.53
CA CYS A 234 2.28 9.39 -5.76
C CYS A 234 1.03 9.74 -4.93
N TRP A 235 1.21 10.62 -3.96
CA TRP A 235 0.19 11.07 -3.03
C TRP A 235 0.19 12.58 -2.90
N LEU A 236 -1.01 13.17 -2.83
CA LEU A 236 -1.23 14.56 -2.45
C LEU A 236 -2.39 14.69 -1.46
N LYS A 237 -2.30 15.71 -0.60
CA LYS A 237 -3.45 16.22 0.14
C LYS A 237 -4.33 17.09 -0.75
N PRO A 238 -5.65 17.18 -0.50
CA PRO A 238 -6.55 17.98 -1.33
C PRO A 238 -6.08 19.44 -1.50
N PHE A 239 -5.54 20.06 -0.44
CA PHE A 239 -5.12 21.47 -0.47
C PHE A 239 -3.86 21.73 -1.31
N MET A 240 -3.19 20.67 -1.79
CA MET A 240 -2.01 20.76 -2.67
C MET A 240 -2.37 20.61 -4.15
N ILE A 241 -3.60 20.20 -4.48
CA ILE A 241 -4.00 19.84 -5.85
C ILE A 241 -3.94 21.05 -6.78
N GLU A 242 -4.56 22.16 -6.37
CA GLU A 242 -4.59 23.39 -7.18
C GLU A 242 -3.17 23.96 -7.35
N GLU A 243 -2.35 23.96 -6.30
CA GLU A 243 -0.98 24.48 -6.34
C GLU A 243 -0.06 23.68 -7.28
N LEU A 244 -0.15 22.34 -7.24
CA LEU A 244 0.79 21.49 -7.97
C LEU A 244 0.31 21.06 -9.34
N LEU A 245 -1.00 20.93 -9.54
CA LEU A 245 -1.59 20.43 -10.78
C LEU A 245 -2.38 21.50 -11.55
N GLY A 246 -2.64 22.67 -10.94
CA GLY A 246 -3.50 23.69 -11.54
C GLY A 246 -4.97 23.29 -11.66
N ILE A 247 -5.38 22.19 -11.01
CA ILE A 247 -6.75 21.68 -11.04
C ILE A 247 -7.51 22.30 -9.87
N LYS A 248 -8.53 23.09 -10.16
CA LYS A 248 -9.41 23.67 -9.15
C LYS A 248 -10.40 22.62 -8.65
N LEU A 249 -10.49 22.46 -7.33
CA LEU A 249 -11.45 21.54 -6.72
C LEU A 249 -12.83 22.20 -6.61
N SER A 250 -13.88 21.42 -6.87
CA SER A 250 -15.28 21.87 -6.81
C SER A 250 -15.82 22.00 -5.38
N TYR A 251 -15.05 21.58 -4.38
CA TYR A 251 -15.40 21.55 -2.98
C TYR A 251 -14.39 22.35 -2.14
N PRO A 252 -14.78 22.91 -0.98
CA PRO A 252 -13.91 23.74 -0.17
C PRO A 252 -12.80 22.90 0.46
N VAL A 253 -11.58 23.44 0.44
CA VAL A 253 -10.42 22.79 1.07
C VAL A 253 -9.70 23.75 2.01
N ASN A 254 -9.58 23.34 3.26
CA ASN A 254 -8.85 24.09 4.27
C ASN A 254 -7.35 23.76 4.22
N LYS A 255 -6.53 24.80 4.10
CA LYS A 255 -5.08 24.71 4.27
C LYS A 255 -4.74 24.63 5.77
N PRO A 256 -3.71 23.86 6.16
CA PRO A 256 -3.26 23.84 7.55
C PRO A 256 -2.67 25.20 7.96
N ASN A 257 -2.69 25.49 9.26
CA ASN A 257 -2.10 26.73 9.79
C ASN A 257 -0.61 26.80 9.48
N GLY A 258 -0.15 27.97 9.01
CA GLY A 258 1.26 28.16 8.63
C GLY A 258 1.64 27.53 7.28
N TYR A 259 0.67 27.03 6.50
CA TYR A 259 0.94 26.53 5.16
C TYR A 259 1.48 27.63 4.25
N THR A 260 2.68 27.39 3.70
CA THR A 260 3.34 28.30 2.74
C THR A 260 3.27 27.71 1.34
N THR A 261 3.89 26.55 1.14
CA THR A 261 3.89 25.79 -0.12
C THR A 261 3.70 24.30 0.15
N ALA A 262 3.27 23.57 -0.88
CA ALA A 262 3.14 22.12 -0.84
C ALA A 262 4.47 21.45 -0.49
N GLN A 263 5.58 21.91 -1.06
CA GLN A 263 6.91 21.35 -0.78
C GLN A 263 7.34 21.59 0.67
N ALA A 264 7.14 22.80 1.20
CA ALA A 264 7.46 23.11 2.59
C ALA A 264 6.69 22.19 3.55
N TYR A 265 5.40 22.02 3.31
CA TYR A 265 4.56 21.09 4.08
C TYR A 265 5.04 19.63 3.96
N MET A 266 5.41 19.17 2.76
CA MET A 266 5.93 17.81 2.56
C MET A 266 7.24 17.58 3.33
N PHE A 267 8.13 18.56 3.37
CA PHE A 267 9.38 18.48 4.12
C PHE A 267 9.16 18.46 5.64
N GLU A 268 8.24 19.30 6.12
CA GLU A 268 7.85 19.35 7.52
C GLU A 268 7.22 18.01 7.96
N GLU A 269 6.26 17.50 7.20
CA GLU A 269 5.63 16.20 7.45
C GLU A 269 6.66 15.06 7.48
N GLN A 270 7.61 15.05 6.55
CA GLN A 270 8.67 14.04 6.55
C GLN A 270 9.59 14.15 7.78
N SER A 271 9.87 15.36 8.24
CA SER A 271 10.74 15.62 9.40
C SER A 271 10.05 15.21 10.71
N ASN A 272 8.82 15.68 10.92
CA ASN A 272 8.00 15.34 12.10
C ASN A 272 7.83 13.82 12.24
N ARG A 273 7.68 13.11 11.11
CA ARG A 273 7.58 11.64 11.10
C ARG A 273 8.88 10.94 11.46
N LYS A 274 10.03 11.43 11.00
CA LYS A 274 11.34 10.86 11.35
C LYS A 274 11.57 10.98 12.85
N GLU A 275 11.17 12.11 13.44
CA GLU A 275 11.23 12.34 14.88
C GLU A 275 10.31 11.39 15.64
N GLN A 276 9.03 11.27 15.25
CA GLN A 276 8.09 10.31 15.86
C GLN A 276 8.62 8.87 15.83
N GLN A 277 9.16 8.43 14.68
CA GLN A 277 9.75 7.09 14.56
C GLN A 277 10.99 6.90 15.44
N PHE A 278 11.80 7.95 15.61
CA PHE A 278 12.96 7.92 16.49
C PHE A 278 12.54 7.81 17.96
N VAL A 279 11.52 8.57 18.35
CA VAL A 279 10.92 8.53 19.69
C VAL A 279 10.32 7.15 19.98
N GLU A 280 9.50 6.59 19.07
CA GLU A 280 8.92 5.25 19.22
C GLU A 280 10.00 4.15 19.37
N LYS A 281 11.06 4.20 18.56
CA LYS A 281 12.17 3.24 18.66
C LYS A 281 12.91 3.37 20.00
N SER A 282 13.08 4.59 20.48
CA SER A 282 13.72 4.87 21.76
C SER A 282 12.89 4.33 22.93
N HIS A 283 11.56 4.53 22.90
CA HIS A 283 10.64 3.93 23.87
C HIS A 283 10.67 2.40 23.85
N LYS A 284 10.63 1.78 22.66
CA LYS A 284 10.72 0.31 22.52
C LYS A 284 12.03 -0.24 23.08
N ARG A 285 13.16 0.42 22.84
CA ARG A 285 14.47 0.04 23.41
C ARG A 285 14.49 0.15 24.93
N ARG A 286 13.89 1.21 25.49
CA ARG A 286 13.82 1.41 26.95
C ARG A 286 12.92 0.36 27.62
N ASN A 287 11.80 0.01 27.00
CA ASN A 287 10.91 -1.05 27.52
C ASN A 287 11.56 -2.42 27.44
N LYS A 288 12.22 -2.76 26.32
CA LYS A 288 12.96 -4.02 26.19
C LYS A 288 14.04 -4.17 27.27
N LYS A 289 14.81 -3.11 27.56
CA LYS A 289 15.80 -3.11 28.65
C LYS A 289 15.20 -3.26 30.05
N LYS A 290 13.96 -2.81 30.26
CA LYS A 290 13.25 -3.01 31.54
C LYS A 290 12.74 -4.44 31.68
N GLU A 291 12.23 -5.02 30.59
CA GLU A 291 11.80 -6.43 30.55
C GLU A 291 12.99 -7.38 30.75
N GLU A 292 14.14 -7.11 30.12
CA GLU A 292 15.38 -7.89 30.30
C GLU A 292 15.88 -7.81 31.76
N LYS A 293 15.87 -6.62 32.39
CA LYS A 293 16.26 -6.48 33.81
C LYS A 293 15.32 -7.18 34.79
N GLN A 294 14.02 -7.18 34.52
CA GLN A 294 13.03 -7.85 35.37
C GLN A 294 13.10 -9.38 35.24
N GLN A 295 13.58 -9.90 34.11
CA GLN A 295 13.86 -11.33 33.94
C GLN A 295 15.13 -11.74 34.70
N ASP A 296 16.18 -10.93 34.64
CA ASP A 296 17.43 -11.20 35.39
C ASP A 296 17.20 -11.14 36.93
N GLU A 297 16.46 -10.15 37.43
CA GLU A 297 16.13 -10.03 38.87
C GLU A 297 15.21 -11.18 39.34
N GLY A 298 14.33 -11.70 38.48
CA GLY A 298 13.47 -12.84 38.80
C GLY A 298 14.19 -14.19 38.82
N GLU A 299 15.28 -14.35 38.05
CA GLU A 299 16.13 -15.55 38.12
C GLU A 299 17.07 -15.54 39.34
N GLU A 300 17.55 -14.37 39.78
CA GLU A 300 18.36 -14.24 41.00
C GLU A 300 17.56 -14.51 42.29
N ASP A 301 16.30 -14.08 42.36
CA ASP A 301 15.40 -14.36 43.50
C ASP A 301 14.98 -15.84 43.59
N LEU A 302 14.97 -16.59 42.47
CA LEU A 302 14.72 -18.03 42.47
C LEU A 302 15.91 -18.86 42.96
N MET A 303 17.12 -18.30 42.90
CA MET A 303 18.38 -18.96 43.31
C MET A 303 18.76 -18.67 44.78
N THR A 304 18.01 -17.81 45.48
CA THR A 304 18.29 -17.42 46.89
C THR A 304 17.35 -18.05 47.92
N VAL A 305 16.35 -18.84 47.50
CA VAL A 305 15.39 -19.50 48.42
C VAL A 305 15.86 -20.88 48.92
N ASP A 306 16.94 -21.43 48.36
CA ASP A 306 17.57 -22.67 48.85
C ASP A 306 18.90 -22.36 49.57
N ASN A 307 18.81 -21.88 50.82
CA ASN A 307 19.89 -21.96 51.82
C ASN A 307 19.32 -21.89 53.24
#